data_AF-A0A818N8F3-F1
#
_entry.id   AF-A0A818N8F3-F1
#
_cell.length_a   1.000
_cell.length_b   1.000
_cell.length_c   1.000
_cell.angle_alpha   90.00
_cell.angle_beta   90.00
_cell.angle_gamma   90.00
#
_symmetry.space_group_name_H-M   'P 1'
#
loop_
_entity.id
_entity.type
_entity.pdbx_description
1 polymer ?
#
loop_
_entity_poly.entity_id
_entity_poly.type
_entity_poly.pdbx_seq_one_letter_code
_entity_poly.pdbx_strand_id
1 'polypeptide(L)'
;VRRALVCLSKLFRCLDRNIFQGLSQETLTMCVQSLIVASDLITKRKTPIDGRLFLIKHLLILREQIAPFNVDFAVKEMVIDFSKLKEAAMKFLSKKSKLLSMNRDNAFLDFLLQGTLQVKESFIDSKREVDKHLKQTCELYITDLSNQLCGPIRQYLQRAQIILKMNHDQNNTQKVSLRQQPFAKPEILHDLIIENYNLMKKQLPDIFKIMSLYLANKDTEQILFKPIK
;
A
#
# COMPACT_ATOMS: atom_id res chain seq x y z
N VAL A 1 12.27 5.30 -16.04
CA VAL A 1 12.25 6.63 -15.38
C VAL A 1 12.77 7.75 -16.28
N ARG A 2 14.08 7.91 -16.54
CA ARG A 2 14.62 9.07 -17.31
C ARG A 2 13.92 9.31 -18.66
N ARG A 3 13.70 8.24 -19.45
CA ARG A 3 12.99 8.35 -20.74
C ARG A 3 11.55 8.85 -20.60
N ALA A 4 10.82 8.36 -19.60
CA ALA A 4 9.46 8.81 -19.30
C ALA A 4 9.44 10.28 -18.89
N LEU A 5 10.35 10.70 -18.01
CA LEU A 5 10.46 12.11 -17.59
C LEU A 5 10.81 13.05 -18.74
N VAL A 6 11.77 12.68 -19.61
CA VAL A 6 12.12 13.48 -20.79
C VAL A 6 10.95 13.58 -21.76
N CYS A 7 10.19 12.49 -21.94
CA CYS A 7 8.96 12.50 -22.73
C CYS A 7 7.96 13.52 -22.16
N LEU A 8 7.66 13.43 -20.86
CA LEU A 8 6.76 14.35 -20.17
C LEU A 8 7.21 15.81 -20.28
N SER A 9 8.50 16.11 -20.10
CA SER A 9 9.02 17.48 -20.25
C SER A 9 8.82 18.07 -21.65
N LYS A 10 8.91 17.24 -22.69
CA LYS A 10 8.70 17.68 -24.08
C LYS A 10 7.22 17.86 -24.37
N LEU A 11 6.39 16.88 -23.98
CA LEU A 11 4.94 16.92 -24.17
C LEU A 11 4.30 18.11 -23.45
N PHE A 12 4.81 18.45 -22.27
CA PHE A 12 4.32 19.58 -21.47
C PHE A 12 4.37 20.93 -22.22
N ARG A 13 5.39 21.12 -23.07
CA ARG A 13 5.58 22.37 -23.82
C ARG A 13 4.78 22.43 -25.12
N CYS A 14 4.27 21.30 -25.59
CA CYS A 14 3.72 21.15 -26.94
C CYS A 14 2.23 20.79 -26.95
N LEU A 15 1.62 20.52 -25.79
CA LEU A 15 0.24 20.06 -25.68
C LEU A 15 -0.58 20.96 -24.76
N ASP A 16 -1.88 21.04 -25.06
CA ASP A 16 -2.86 21.64 -24.16
C ASP A 16 -2.94 20.87 -22.84
N ARG A 17 -3.20 21.60 -21.75
CA ARG A 17 -3.19 21.07 -20.39
C ARG A 17 -4.06 19.82 -20.22
N ASN A 18 -5.27 19.82 -20.78
CA ASN A 18 -6.22 18.70 -20.63
C ASN A 18 -5.71 17.41 -21.30
N ILE A 19 -5.11 17.53 -22.49
CA ILE A 19 -4.56 16.38 -23.23
C ILE A 19 -3.28 15.89 -22.54
N PHE A 20 -2.46 16.82 -22.08
CA PHE A 20 -1.24 16.51 -21.35
C PHE A 20 -1.54 15.74 -20.05
N GLN A 21 -2.56 16.13 -19.29
CA GLN A 21 -2.93 15.46 -18.04
C GLN A 21 -3.22 13.97 -18.24
N GLY A 22 -4.07 13.61 -19.21
CA GLY A 22 -4.39 12.21 -19.51
C GLY A 22 -3.19 11.39 -19.95
N LEU A 23 -2.38 11.91 -20.88
CA LEU A 23 -1.15 11.24 -21.33
C LEU A 23 -0.12 11.09 -20.20
N SER A 24 -0.05 12.08 -19.31
CA SER A 24 0.88 12.06 -18.19
C SER A 24 0.51 11.01 -17.16
N GLN A 25 -0.78 10.83 -16.89
CA GLN A 25 -1.30 9.78 -16.02
C GLN A 25 -0.92 8.40 -16.57
N GLU A 26 -1.26 8.12 -17.83
CA GLU A 26 -0.96 6.82 -18.46
C GLU A 26 0.55 6.53 -18.48
N THR A 27 1.37 7.54 -18.85
CA THR A 27 2.82 7.41 -18.87
C THR A 27 3.39 7.13 -17.47
N LEU A 28 2.87 7.80 -16.44
CA LEU A 28 3.30 7.60 -15.05
C LEU A 28 2.87 6.22 -14.53
N THR A 29 1.63 5.81 -14.77
CA THR A 29 1.13 4.47 -14.40
C THR A 29 1.97 3.37 -15.04
N MET A 30 2.25 3.45 -16.34
CA MET A 30 3.11 2.49 -17.03
C MET A 30 4.56 2.53 -16.52
N CYS A 31 5.08 3.70 -16.17
CA CYS A 31 6.40 3.82 -15.56
C CYS A 31 6.45 3.16 -14.17
N VAL A 32 5.43 3.35 -13.34
CA VAL A 32 5.33 2.72 -12.01
C VAL A 32 5.21 1.20 -12.14
N GLN A 33 4.35 0.70 -13.03
CA GLN A 33 4.25 -0.75 -13.28
C GLN A 33 5.58 -1.35 -13.74
N SER A 34 6.29 -0.67 -14.65
CA SER A 34 7.62 -1.10 -15.09
C SER A 34 8.64 -1.13 -13.93
N LEU A 35 8.56 -0.18 -13.00
CA LEU A 35 9.40 -0.16 -11.80
C LEU A 35 9.08 -1.31 -10.84
N ILE A 36 7.81 -1.66 -10.66
CA ILE A 36 7.38 -2.79 -9.83
C ILE A 36 7.93 -4.10 -10.41
N VAL A 37 7.76 -4.32 -11.72
CA VAL A 37 8.30 -5.52 -12.40
C VAL A 37 9.82 -5.59 -12.25
N ALA A 38 10.53 -4.46 -12.40
CA ALA A 38 11.97 -4.42 -12.21
C ALA A 38 12.38 -4.71 -10.75
N SER A 39 11.62 -4.21 -9.77
CA SER A 39 11.81 -4.53 -8.35
C SER A 39 11.67 -6.02 -8.07
N ASP A 40 10.67 -6.68 -8.66
CA ASP A 40 10.45 -8.12 -8.50
C ASP A 40 11.58 -8.95 -9.13
N LEU A 41 12.10 -8.52 -10.28
CA LEU A 41 13.27 -9.15 -10.91
C LEU A 41 14.53 -9.01 -10.05
N ILE A 42 14.74 -7.84 -9.42
CA ILE A 42 15.87 -7.63 -8.50
C ILE A 42 15.71 -8.48 -7.25
N THR A 43 14.49 -8.55 -6.70
CA THR A 43 14.15 -9.39 -5.54
C THR A 43 14.50 -10.86 -5.79
N LYS A 44 14.18 -11.37 -6.99
CA LYS A 44 14.53 -12.75 -7.39
C LYS A 44 16.03 -12.98 -7.57
N ARG A 45 16.79 -11.95 -7.97
CA ARG A 45 18.23 -12.08 -8.30
C ARG A 45 19.16 -11.84 -7.11
N LYS A 46 18.80 -10.95 -6.19
CA LYS A 46 19.65 -10.53 -5.06
C LYS A 46 18.99 -10.81 -3.72
N THR A 47 18.23 -9.84 -3.21
CA THR A 47 17.54 -9.91 -1.92
C THR A 47 16.24 -9.12 -2.00
N PRO A 48 15.23 -9.44 -1.15
CA PRO A 48 14.01 -8.64 -1.06
C PRO A 48 14.27 -7.20 -0.60
N ILE A 49 15.31 -6.96 0.20
CA ILE A 49 15.74 -5.63 0.63
C ILE A 49 16.20 -4.79 -0.57
N ASP A 50 17.05 -5.36 -1.44
CA ASP A 50 17.57 -4.67 -2.62
C ASP A 50 16.44 -4.27 -3.60
N GLY A 51 15.45 -5.14 -3.80
CA GLY A 51 14.30 -4.85 -4.64
C GLY A 51 13.47 -3.69 -4.10
N ARG A 52 13.16 -3.70 -2.80
CA ARG A 52 12.39 -2.63 -2.15
C ARG A 52 13.14 -1.31 -2.12
N LEU A 53 14.43 -1.30 -1.80
CA LEU A 53 15.26 -0.09 -1.82
C LEU A 53 15.42 0.47 -3.24
N PHE A 54 15.54 -0.40 -4.26
CA PHE A 54 15.50 0.01 -5.65
C PHE A 54 14.19 0.73 -5.98
N LEU A 55 13.06 0.17 -5.58
CA LEU A 55 11.74 0.75 -5.86
C LEU A 55 11.56 2.10 -5.14
N ILE A 56 11.89 2.18 -3.84
CA ILE A 56 11.83 3.43 -3.06
C ILE A 56 12.68 4.53 -3.72
N LYS A 57 13.93 4.22 -4.10
CA LYS A 57 14.83 5.17 -4.78
C LYS A 57 14.19 5.73 -6.05
N HIS A 58 13.65 4.87 -6.90
CA HIS A 58 13.12 5.30 -8.20
C HIS A 58 11.77 6.02 -8.07
N LEU A 59 10.94 5.67 -7.07
CA LEU A 59 9.72 6.40 -6.75
C LEU A 59 10.01 7.79 -6.15
N LEU A 60 11.05 7.93 -5.31
CA LEU A 60 11.50 9.23 -4.81
C LEU A 60 12.00 10.13 -5.93
N ILE A 61 12.81 9.60 -6.86
CA ILE A 61 13.25 10.33 -8.05
C ILE A 61 12.04 10.73 -8.89
N LEU A 62 11.10 9.80 -9.12
CA LEU A 62 9.90 10.09 -9.90
C LEU A 62 9.10 11.23 -9.27
N ARG A 63 8.84 11.16 -7.96
CA ARG A 63 8.15 12.19 -7.16
C ARG A 63 8.80 13.56 -7.24
N GLU A 64 10.13 13.63 -7.09
CA GLU A 64 10.87 14.89 -7.16
C GLU A 64 10.80 15.50 -8.55
N GLN A 65 10.95 14.67 -9.58
CA GLN A 65 10.98 15.13 -10.97
C GLN A 65 9.60 15.47 -11.53
N ILE A 66 8.51 14.99 -10.91
CA ILE A 66 7.14 15.40 -11.27
C ILE A 66 6.68 16.67 -10.56
N ALA A 67 7.29 17.05 -9.43
CA ALA A 67 6.98 18.26 -8.69
C ALA A 67 7.03 19.57 -9.52
N PRO A 68 7.96 19.80 -10.46
CA PRO A 68 7.98 21.01 -11.27
C PRO A 68 6.87 21.06 -12.34
N PHE A 69 6.24 19.94 -12.68
CA PHE A 69 5.13 19.91 -13.65
C PHE A 69 3.78 20.24 -12.98
N ASN A 70 3.72 21.30 -12.15
CA ASN A 70 2.53 21.79 -11.43
C ASN A 70 1.34 22.24 -12.32
N VAL A 71 1.02 21.50 -13.39
CA VAL A 71 -0.32 21.42 -13.95
C VAL A 71 -1.00 20.31 -13.18
N ASP A 72 -2.11 20.64 -12.53
CA ASP A 72 -2.94 19.72 -11.77
C ASP A 72 -2.97 18.35 -12.45
N PHE A 73 -2.21 17.37 -11.95
CA PHE A 73 -2.24 15.98 -12.44
C PHE A 73 -3.56 15.29 -12.11
N ALA A 74 -4.56 16.05 -11.69
CA ALA A 74 -5.94 15.66 -11.50
C ALA A 74 -6.64 15.69 -12.85
N VAL A 75 -6.62 14.56 -13.54
CA VAL A 75 -7.56 14.33 -14.64
C VAL A 75 -8.95 14.24 -14.02
N LYS A 76 -9.88 15.03 -14.56
CA LYS A 76 -11.31 14.93 -14.25
C LYS A 76 -11.85 13.70 -14.96
N GLU A 77 -11.66 12.51 -14.39
CA GLU A 77 -12.32 11.32 -14.90
C GLU A 77 -13.81 11.38 -14.49
N MET A 78 -14.69 11.49 -15.50
CA MET A 78 -16.12 11.35 -15.32
C MET A 78 -16.45 9.87 -15.20
N VAL A 79 -16.36 9.32 -14.00
CA VAL A 79 -16.80 7.95 -13.75
C VAL A 79 -18.31 7.96 -13.52
N ILE A 80 -19.01 7.16 -14.31
CA ILE A 80 -20.45 7.00 -14.20
C ILE A 80 -20.74 6.09 -13.01
N ASP A 81 -21.38 6.61 -11.96
CA ASP A 81 -21.73 5.83 -10.77
C ASP A 81 -23.06 5.08 -10.99
N PHE A 82 -22.96 3.78 -11.27
CA PHE A 82 -24.12 2.90 -11.48
C PHE A 82 -24.79 2.47 -10.16
N SER A 83 -24.30 2.89 -8.99
CA SER A 83 -24.82 2.41 -7.70
C SER A 83 -26.29 2.79 -7.50
N LYS A 84 -26.66 4.03 -7.84
CA LYS A 84 -28.05 4.51 -7.75
C LYS A 84 -28.95 3.87 -8.82
N LEU A 85 -28.43 3.67 -10.03
CA LEU A 85 -29.14 2.94 -11.08
C LEU A 85 -29.41 1.49 -10.64
N LYS A 86 -28.45 0.83 -10.01
CA LYS A 86 -28.59 -0.53 -9.48
C LYS A 86 -29.61 -0.58 -8.36
N GLU A 87 -29.61 0.39 -7.45
CA GLU A 87 -30.59 0.47 -6.37
C GLU A 87 -32.02 0.75 -6.90
N ALA A 88 -32.15 1.68 -7.85
CA ALA A 88 -33.41 1.97 -8.53
C ALA A 88 -33.91 0.75 -9.35
N ALA A 89 -33.02 0.05 -10.05
CA ALA A 89 -33.33 -1.17 -10.80
C ALA A 89 -33.74 -2.31 -9.87
N MET A 90 -33.12 -2.44 -8.70
CA MET A 90 -33.48 -3.43 -7.69
C MET A 90 -34.85 -3.13 -7.06
N LYS A 91 -35.16 -1.85 -6.81
CA LYS A 91 -36.49 -1.38 -6.39
C LYS A 91 -37.56 -1.57 -7.48
N PHE A 92 -37.19 -1.40 -8.75
CA PHE A 92 -38.05 -1.70 -9.90
C PHE A 92 -38.35 -3.20 -10.02
N LEU A 93 -37.33 -4.04 -9.85
CA LEU A 93 -37.45 -5.50 -9.92
C LEU A 93 -38.27 -6.08 -8.76
N SER A 94 -38.19 -5.49 -7.56
CA SER A 94 -38.98 -5.92 -6.41
C SER A 94 -40.44 -5.43 -6.47
N LYS A 95 -40.72 -4.33 -7.18
CA LYS A 95 -42.07 -3.77 -7.39
C LYS A 95 -42.71 -4.14 -8.74
N LYS A 96 -42.40 -5.33 -9.28
CA LYS A 96 -42.94 -5.83 -10.58
C LYS A 96 -44.48 -5.87 -10.69
N SER A 97 -45.21 -5.88 -9.58
CA SER A 97 -46.68 -5.87 -9.58
C SER A 97 -47.29 -4.47 -9.75
N LYS A 98 -46.50 -3.40 -9.63
CA LYS A 98 -46.95 -1.99 -9.71
C LYS A 98 -46.27 -1.21 -10.85
N LEU A 99 -45.85 -1.92 -11.90
CA LEU A 99 -45.08 -1.35 -13.02
C LEU A 99 -45.88 -0.33 -13.85
N LEU A 100 -47.20 -0.51 -13.96
CA LEU A 100 -48.08 0.30 -14.81
C LEU A 100 -49.27 0.88 -14.04
N SER A 101 -49.19 0.96 -12.71
CA SER A 101 -50.27 1.59 -11.94
C SER A 101 -50.34 3.09 -12.27
N MET A 102 -51.53 3.57 -12.64
CA MET A 102 -51.82 4.97 -13.00
C MET A 102 -51.84 5.93 -11.79
N ASN A 103 -51.24 5.53 -10.67
CA ASN A 103 -51.17 6.29 -9.42
C ASN A 103 -49.72 6.76 -9.17
N ARG A 104 -49.51 7.67 -8.21
CA ARG A 104 -48.16 8.23 -7.89
C ARG A 104 -47.11 7.18 -7.50
N ASP A 105 -47.51 5.94 -7.23
CA ASP A 105 -46.66 4.79 -6.88
C ASP A 105 -46.17 3.97 -8.10
N ASN A 106 -46.10 4.56 -9.29
CA ASN A 106 -45.64 3.87 -10.48
C ASN A 106 -44.12 3.59 -10.39
N ALA A 107 -43.77 2.30 -10.32
CA ALA A 107 -42.37 1.87 -10.17
C ALA A 107 -41.51 2.21 -11.41
N PHE A 108 -42.09 2.33 -12.60
CA PHE A 108 -41.40 2.75 -13.81
C PHE A 108 -41.08 4.26 -13.80
N LEU A 109 -42.02 5.09 -13.36
CA LEU A 109 -41.75 6.52 -13.17
C LEU A 109 -40.71 6.75 -12.07
N ASP A 110 -40.80 6.01 -10.95
CA ASP A 110 -39.81 6.10 -9.86
C ASP A 110 -38.41 5.66 -10.33
N PHE A 111 -38.32 4.64 -11.20
CA PHE A 111 -37.07 4.24 -11.84
C PHE A 111 -36.51 5.29 -12.80
N LEU A 112 -37.35 5.93 -13.63
CA LEU A 112 -36.91 7.00 -14.54
C LEU A 112 -36.44 8.25 -13.77
N LEU A 113 -37.09 8.56 -12.66
CA LEU A 113 -36.82 9.76 -11.86
C LEU A 113 -35.61 9.56 -10.93
N GLN A 114 -35.46 8.38 -10.34
CA GLN A 114 -34.33 8.04 -9.45
C GLN A 114 -33.15 7.37 -10.18
N GLY A 115 -33.35 6.83 -11.38
CA GLY A 115 -32.33 6.17 -12.21
C GLY A 115 -31.44 7.14 -12.97
N THR A 116 -31.43 8.42 -12.60
CA THR A 116 -30.53 9.41 -13.19
C THR A 116 -29.09 9.02 -12.89
N LEU A 117 -28.30 8.85 -13.95
CA LEU A 117 -26.87 8.56 -13.86
C LEU A 117 -26.20 9.75 -13.19
N GLN A 118 -25.70 9.55 -11.97
CA GLN A 118 -24.88 10.56 -11.33
C GLN A 118 -23.45 10.38 -11.84
N VAL A 119 -22.99 11.38 -12.59
CA VAL A 119 -21.58 11.49 -12.94
C VAL A 119 -20.85 11.92 -11.68
N LYS A 120 -20.04 11.00 -11.13
CA LYS A 120 -19.21 11.32 -9.98
C LYS A 120 -17.85 11.74 -10.52
N GLU A 121 -17.47 12.97 -10.23
CA GLU A 121 -16.16 13.50 -10.60
C GLU A 121 -15.11 12.86 -9.69
N SER A 122 -14.31 11.93 -10.23
CA SER A 122 -13.15 11.38 -9.49
C SER A 122 -11.90 12.11 -9.94
N PHE A 123 -11.33 12.92 -9.06
CA PHE A 123 -10.02 13.52 -9.24
C PHE A 123 -8.95 12.44 -9.03
N ILE A 124 -8.41 11.88 -10.12
CA ILE A 124 -7.28 10.96 -10.04
C ILE A 124 -6.01 11.79 -10.16
N ASP A 125 -5.40 12.09 -9.01
CA ASP A 125 -4.13 12.79 -8.93
C ASP A 125 -2.98 11.78 -9.07
N SER A 126 -2.30 11.82 -10.23
CA SER A 126 -1.16 10.94 -10.52
C SER A 126 -0.03 11.08 -9.48
N LYS A 127 0.12 12.27 -8.87
CA LYS A 127 1.09 12.50 -7.79
C LYS A 127 0.70 11.73 -6.53
N ARG A 128 -0.59 11.77 -6.18
CA ARG A 128 -1.14 11.04 -5.03
C ARG A 128 -0.99 9.53 -5.21
N GLU A 129 -1.10 9.01 -6.44
CA GLU A 129 -0.89 7.58 -6.72
C GLU A 129 0.58 7.17 -6.54
N VAL A 130 1.52 7.98 -7.01
CA VAL A 130 2.96 7.75 -6.79
C VAL A 130 3.29 7.80 -5.29
N ASP A 131 2.77 8.79 -4.56
CA ASP A 131 2.95 8.91 -3.11
C ASP A 131 2.33 7.73 -2.35
N LYS A 132 1.19 7.21 -2.80
CA LYS A 132 0.55 6.00 -2.25
C LYS A 132 1.45 4.78 -2.41
N HIS A 133 1.97 4.54 -3.62
CA HIS A 133 2.89 3.42 -3.87
C HIS A 133 4.20 3.56 -3.09
N LEU A 134 4.73 4.77 -2.97
CA LEU A 134 5.92 5.05 -2.18
C LEU A 134 5.68 4.70 -0.70
N LYS A 135 4.58 5.19 -0.12
CA LYS A 135 4.21 4.89 1.27
C LYS A 135 4.06 3.39 1.51
N GLN A 136 3.31 2.70 0.65
CA GLN A 136 3.11 1.26 0.74
C GLN A 136 4.44 0.50 0.67
N THR A 137 5.35 0.88 -0.23
CA THR A 137 6.66 0.24 -0.37
C THR A 137 7.53 0.47 0.88
N CYS A 138 7.47 1.67 1.47
CA CYS A 138 8.17 1.97 2.72
C CYS A 138 7.61 1.16 3.89
N GLU A 139 6.28 1.07 4.04
CA GLU A 139 5.63 0.27 5.09
C GLU A 139 5.98 -1.21 4.98
N LEU A 140 5.99 -1.75 3.76
CA LEU A 140 6.44 -3.10 3.49
C LEU A 140 7.91 -3.24 3.92
N TYR A 141 8.81 -2.37 3.42
CA TYR A 141 10.23 -2.40 3.76
C TYR A 141 10.48 -2.40 5.27
N ILE A 142 9.80 -1.52 6.02
CA ILE A 142 9.88 -1.48 7.49
C ILE A 142 9.40 -2.80 8.09
N THR A 143 8.28 -3.34 7.61
CA THR A 143 7.73 -4.61 8.13
C THR A 143 8.68 -5.79 7.92
N ASP A 144 9.30 -5.91 6.74
CA ASP A 144 10.28 -6.95 6.46
C ASP A 144 11.53 -6.81 7.32
N LEU A 145 12.03 -5.58 7.45
CA LEU A 145 13.20 -5.30 8.26
C LEU A 145 12.93 -5.58 9.75
N SER A 146 11.77 -5.18 10.27
CA SER A 146 11.33 -5.53 11.62
C SER A 146 11.15 -7.05 11.79
N ASN A 147 10.66 -7.76 10.79
CA ASN A 147 10.56 -9.23 10.84
C ASN A 147 11.93 -9.90 10.83
N GLN A 148 12.89 -9.36 10.10
CA GLN A 148 14.24 -9.89 10.04
C GLN A 148 15.00 -9.64 11.36
N LEU A 149 14.85 -8.46 11.96
CA LEU A 149 15.53 -8.08 13.21
C LEU A 149 14.86 -8.61 14.48
N CYS A 150 13.53 -8.74 14.48
CA CYS A 150 12.75 -9.16 15.66
C CYS A 150 12.06 -10.51 15.47
N GLY A 151 12.37 -11.25 14.40
CA GLY A 151 11.77 -12.55 14.07
C GLY A 151 11.73 -13.56 15.23
N PRO A 152 12.86 -13.90 15.87
CA PRO A 152 12.87 -14.89 16.96
C PRO A 152 12.07 -14.43 18.19
N ILE A 153 12.15 -13.14 18.53
CA ILE A 153 11.36 -12.55 19.63
C ILE A 153 9.86 -12.57 19.28
N ARG A 154 9.50 -12.25 18.02
CA ARG A 154 8.11 -12.24 17.57
C ARG A 154 7.49 -13.64 17.58
N GLN A 155 8.23 -14.66 17.18
CA GLN A 155 7.79 -16.06 17.27
C GLN A 155 7.59 -16.50 18.73
N TYR A 156 8.50 -16.11 19.63
CA TYR A 156 8.34 -16.34 21.06
C TYR A 156 7.09 -15.64 21.61
N LEU A 157 6.88 -14.36 21.28
CA LEU A 157 5.72 -13.58 21.70
C LEU A 157 4.40 -14.17 21.17
N GLN A 158 4.37 -14.66 19.92
CA GLN A 158 3.20 -15.33 19.36
C GLN A 158 2.86 -16.60 20.15
N ARG A 159 3.86 -17.44 20.46
CA ARG A 159 3.67 -18.65 21.28
C ARG A 159 3.14 -18.31 22.68
N ALA A 160 3.70 -17.28 23.31
CA ALA A 160 3.24 -16.78 24.60
C ALA A 160 1.80 -16.24 24.53
N GLN A 161 1.46 -15.48 23.48
CA GLN A 161 0.11 -14.95 23.27
C GLN A 161 -0.94 -16.05 23.06
N ILE A 162 -0.59 -17.14 22.35
CA ILE A 162 -1.50 -18.28 22.16
C ILE A 162 -1.86 -18.91 23.50
N ILE A 163 -0.86 -19.12 24.37
CA ILE A 163 -1.10 -19.69 25.71
C ILE A 163 -1.88 -18.73 26.61
N LEU A 164 -1.64 -17.42 26.50
CA LEU A 164 -2.44 -16.41 27.22
C LEU A 164 -3.90 -16.40 26.75
N LYS A 165 -4.15 -16.52 25.43
CA LYS A 165 -5.51 -16.61 24.87
C LYS A 165 -6.21 -17.90 25.31
N MET A 166 -5.52 -19.05 25.28
CA MET A 166 -6.04 -20.33 25.75
C MET A 166 -6.43 -20.30 27.24
N ASN A 167 -5.77 -19.48 28.06
CA ASN A 167 -6.12 -19.30 29.48
C ASN A 167 -7.30 -18.34 29.69
N HIS A 168 -7.65 -17.50 28.71
CA HIS A 168 -8.75 -16.53 28.81
C HIS A 168 -10.11 -17.14 28.38
N ASP A 169 -10.10 -18.19 27.57
CA ASP A 169 -11.31 -18.94 27.21
C ASP A 169 -11.76 -19.82 28.38
N GLN A 170 -12.84 -19.42 29.05
CA GLN A 170 -13.35 -20.01 30.31
C GLN A 170 -13.81 -21.49 30.21
N ASN A 171 -13.75 -22.12 29.03
CA ASN A 171 -14.22 -23.49 28.79
C ASN A 171 -13.14 -24.58 28.94
N ASN A 172 -11.89 -24.23 29.26
CA ASN A 172 -10.80 -25.20 29.35
C ASN A 172 -10.41 -25.54 30.81
N THR A 173 -10.55 -26.81 31.18
CA THR A 173 -10.29 -27.38 32.52
C THR A 173 -8.80 -27.53 32.88
N GLN A 174 -7.88 -27.17 31.98
CA GLN A 174 -6.43 -27.20 32.23
C GLN A 174 -5.83 -25.81 32.01
N LYS A 175 -5.63 -25.06 33.11
CA LYS A 175 -4.89 -23.78 33.09
C LYS A 175 -3.41 -24.06 32.83
N VAL A 176 -2.97 -23.91 31.59
CA VAL A 176 -1.57 -24.09 31.22
C VAL A 176 -0.77 -22.86 31.65
N SER A 177 0.05 -23.00 32.70
CA SER A 177 0.91 -21.90 33.15
C SER A 177 2.07 -21.70 32.19
N LEU A 178 2.29 -20.46 31.74
CA LEU A 178 3.43 -20.07 30.91
C LEU A 178 4.76 -20.53 31.52
N ARG A 179 4.88 -20.53 32.85
CA ARG A 179 6.10 -20.89 33.58
C ARG A 179 6.47 -22.37 33.50
N GLN A 180 5.50 -23.23 33.20
CA GLN A 180 5.68 -24.68 33.09
C GLN A 180 6.09 -25.11 31.68
N GLN A 181 6.03 -24.19 30.71
CA GLN A 181 6.38 -24.51 29.34
C GLN A 181 7.90 -24.59 29.15
N PRO A 182 8.41 -25.61 28.45
CA PRO A 182 9.84 -25.82 28.28
C PRO A 182 10.52 -24.68 27.52
N PHE A 183 9.79 -23.93 26.68
CA PHE A 183 10.33 -22.79 25.93
C PHE A 183 10.37 -21.48 26.74
N ALA A 184 9.69 -21.43 27.90
CA ALA A 184 9.56 -20.23 28.73
C ALA A 184 10.49 -20.26 29.96
N LYS A 185 11.46 -21.19 29.98
CA LYS A 185 12.51 -21.20 31.00
C LYS A 185 13.33 -19.91 30.92
N PRO A 186 13.71 -19.29 32.05
CA PRO A 186 14.48 -18.05 32.07
C PRO A 186 15.80 -18.13 31.29
N GLU A 187 16.46 -19.28 31.31
CA GLU A 187 17.73 -19.54 30.60
C GLU A 187 17.55 -19.45 29.07
N ILE A 188 16.56 -20.15 28.53
CA ILE A 188 16.27 -20.17 27.08
C ILE A 188 15.83 -18.79 26.60
N LEU A 189 15.09 -18.04 27.44
CA LEU A 189 14.72 -16.67 27.13
C LEU A 189 15.94 -15.75 27.10
N HIS A 190 16.87 -15.91 28.05
CA HIS A 190 18.10 -15.13 28.08
C HIS A 190 18.95 -15.41 26.83
N ASP A 191 19.13 -16.68 26.46
CA ASP A 191 19.89 -17.09 25.29
C ASP A 191 19.26 -16.54 24.00
N LEU A 192 17.93 -16.60 23.88
CA LEU A 192 17.20 -16.04 22.73
C LEU A 192 17.39 -14.53 22.61
N ILE A 193 17.39 -13.80 23.73
CA ILE A 193 17.63 -12.35 23.74
C ILE A 193 19.08 -12.03 23.34
N ILE A 194 20.07 -12.78 23.85
CA ILE A 194 21.48 -12.60 23.48
C ILE A 194 21.67 -12.88 21.98
N GLU A 195 21.12 -13.99 21.49
CA GLU A 195 21.22 -14.38 20.09
C GLU A 195 20.58 -13.31 19.20
N ASN A 196 19.40 -12.80 19.56
CA ASN A 196 18.75 -11.76 18.78
C ASN A 196 19.53 -10.43 18.85
N TYR A 197 20.09 -10.07 20.00
CA TYR A 197 20.92 -8.87 20.13
C TYR A 197 22.17 -8.96 19.25
N ASN A 198 22.82 -10.12 19.19
CA ASN A 198 23.97 -10.36 18.33
C ASN A 198 23.61 -10.33 16.83
N LEU A 199 22.45 -10.90 16.47
CA LEU A 199 21.91 -10.83 15.11
C LEU A 199 21.62 -9.37 14.70
N MET A 200 20.97 -8.60 15.56
CA MET A 200 20.73 -7.17 15.34
C MET A 200 22.05 -6.42 15.17
N LYS A 201 23.02 -6.61 16.07
CA LYS A 201 24.31 -5.94 16.02
C LYS A 201 25.10 -6.25 14.73
N LYS A 202 24.96 -7.47 14.21
CA LYS A 202 25.63 -7.89 12.96
C LYS A 202 24.90 -7.41 11.70
N GLN A 203 23.58 -7.51 11.64
CA GLN A 203 22.81 -7.21 10.43
C GLN A 203 22.55 -5.71 10.25
N LEU A 204 22.40 -4.95 11.34
CA LEU A 204 22.14 -3.51 11.30
C LEU A 204 23.18 -2.72 10.48
N PRO A 205 24.51 -2.85 10.68
CA PRO A 205 25.49 -2.10 9.88
C PRO A 205 25.47 -2.46 8.39
N ASP A 206 25.17 -3.70 8.04
CA ASP A 206 25.10 -4.12 6.64
C ASP A 206 23.86 -3.56 5.94
N ILE A 207 22.71 -3.52 6.64
CA ILE A 207 21.50 -2.85 6.16
C ILE A 207 21.75 -1.35 5.97
N PHE A 208 22.46 -0.70 6.89
CA PHE A 208 22.83 0.72 6.75
C PHE A 208 23.70 0.98 5.52
N LYS A 209 24.70 0.12 5.24
CA LYS A 209 25.53 0.25 4.03
C LYS A 209 24.70 0.14 2.76
N ILE A 210 23.81 -0.84 2.69
CA ILE A 210 22.94 -1.05 1.51
C ILE A 210 21.99 0.14 1.37
N MET A 211 21.33 0.57 2.45
CA MET A 211 20.42 1.70 2.44
C MET A 211 21.13 2.98 1.97
N SER A 212 22.36 3.22 2.44
CA SER A 212 23.16 4.37 2.04
C SER A 212 23.56 4.34 0.55
N LEU A 213 23.88 3.16 0.03
CA LEU A 213 24.18 2.97 -1.39
C LEU A 213 22.98 3.30 -2.30
N TYR A 214 21.76 2.96 -1.85
CA TYR A 214 20.55 3.20 -2.63
C TYR A 214 20.00 4.62 -2.50
N LEU A 215 19.84 5.13 -1.27
CA LEU A 215 19.14 6.40 -1.01
C LEU A 215 20.06 7.62 -1.05
N ALA A 216 21.35 7.48 -0.75
CA ALA A 216 22.38 8.52 -0.79
C ALA A 216 22.03 9.85 -0.04
N ASN A 217 20.95 9.87 0.75
CA ASN A 217 20.47 11.03 1.49
C ASN A 217 20.21 10.62 2.95
N LYS A 218 21.04 11.16 3.84
CA LYS A 218 21.02 10.87 5.28
C LYS A 218 19.68 11.21 5.95
N ASP A 219 18.95 12.21 5.47
CA ASP A 219 17.67 12.60 6.08
C ASP A 219 16.57 11.57 5.77
N THR A 220 16.56 11.04 4.54
CA THR A 220 15.59 10.01 4.13
C THR A 220 15.88 8.69 4.84
N GLU A 221 17.17 8.37 5.02
CA GLU A 221 17.63 7.23 5.81
C GLU A 221 17.15 7.31 7.27
N GLN A 222 17.29 8.47 7.91
CA GLN A 222 16.83 8.67 9.29
C GLN A 222 15.31 8.59 9.42
N ILE A 223 14.55 9.12 8.46
CA ILE A 223 13.08 9.04 8.45
C ILE A 223 12.62 7.58 8.35
N LEU A 224 13.25 6.79 7.48
CA LEU A 224 12.92 5.36 7.32
C LEU A 224 13.34 4.52 8.52
N PHE A 225 14.40 4.91 9.25
CA PHE A 225 14.87 4.20 10.43
C PHE A 225 14.16 4.57 11.73
N LYS A 226 13.56 5.76 11.83
CA LYS A 226 12.82 6.21 13.02
C LYS A 226 11.79 5.20 13.53
N PRO A 227 10.99 4.50 12.69
CA PRO A 227 10.04 3.48 13.17
C PRO A 227 10.68 2.13 13.53
N ILE A 228 11.95 1.90 13.19
CA ILE A 228 12.67 0.65 13.46
C ILE A 228 13.54 0.74 14.73
N LYS A 229 13.97 1.96 15.08
CA LYS A 229 14.74 2.27 16.29
C LYS A 229 13.87 2.24 17.53
#